data_AF-A0A960MNB7-F1
#
_entry.id   AF-A0A960MNB7-F1
#
_cell.length_a   1.000
_cell.length_b   1.000
_cell.length_c   1.000
_cell.angle_alpha   90.00
_cell.angle_beta   90.00
_cell.angle_gamma   90.00
#
_symmetry.space_group_name_H-M   'P 1'
#
loop_
_entity.id
_entity.type
_entity.pdbx_description
1 polymer ?
#
loop_
_entity_poly.entity_id
_entity_poly.type
_entity_poly.pdbx_seq_one_letter_code
_entity_poly.pdbx_strand_id
1 'polypeptide(L)' 'MTQQPFQNRLIKEKSPYLLQHAHNPVDWYPWGEEAFERAKSEDKPIFLSIGYATCHWCHVMA' A
#
# COMPACT_ATOMS: atom_id res chain seq x y z
N MET A 1 9.32 -25.80 -2.74
CA MET A 1 9.91 -24.44 -2.84
C MET A 1 8.80 -23.43 -2.63
N THR A 2 8.47 -23.10 -1.38
CA THR A 2 7.42 -22.11 -1.08
C THR A 2 8.05 -20.73 -1.13
N GLN A 3 7.88 -20.01 -2.25
CA GLN A 3 8.18 -18.58 -2.29
C GLN A 3 7.27 -17.89 -1.28
N GLN A 4 7.84 -17.20 -0.30
CA GLN A 4 7.06 -16.35 0.59
C GLN A 4 6.41 -15.23 -0.26
N PRO A 5 5.11 -14.98 -0.11
CA PRO A 5 4.48 -13.88 -0.84
C PRO A 5 5.12 -12.57 -0.39
N PHE A 6 5.48 -11.72 -1.35
CA PHE A 6 5.96 -10.36 -1.10
C PHE A 6 5.02 -9.65 -0.10
N GLN A 7 5.60 -8.94 0.86
CA GLN A 7 4.88 -8.15 1.85
C GLN A 7 5.39 -6.71 1.77
N ASN A 8 4.49 -5.79 1.45
CA ASN A 8 4.76 -4.36 1.58
C ASN A 8 4.49 -3.89 3.02
N ARG A 9 4.66 -2.59 3.26
CA ARG A 9 4.60 -2.01 4.61
C ARG A 9 3.20 -2.05 5.23
N LEU A 10 2.15 -2.21 4.43
CA LEU A 10 0.77 -2.28 4.92
C LEU A 10 0.51 -3.50 5.81
N ILE A 11 1.40 -4.51 5.84
CA ILE A 11 1.29 -5.65 6.76
C ILE A 11 1.30 -5.24 8.24
N LYS A 12 1.79 -4.03 8.56
CA LYS A 12 1.84 -3.48 9.92
C LYS A 12 0.61 -2.64 10.30
N GLU A 13 -0.29 -2.40 9.35
CA GLU A 13 -1.47 -1.57 9.58
C GLU A 13 -2.56 -2.34 10.34
N LYS A 14 -3.43 -1.59 11.03
CA LYS A 14 -4.58 -2.17 11.75
C LYS A 14 -5.84 -2.25 10.89
N SER A 15 -5.91 -1.43 9.83
CA SER A 15 -7.08 -1.36 8.96
C SER A 15 -7.22 -2.65 8.15
N PRO A 16 -8.35 -3.37 8.23
CA PRO A 16 -8.58 -4.55 7.40
C PRO A 16 -8.47 -4.26 5.90
N TYR A 17 -8.89 -3.07 5.47
CA TYR A 17 -8.76 -2.64 4.08
C TYR A 17 -7.29 -2.53 3.64
N LEU A 18 -6.43 -1.93 4.46
CA LEU A 18 -5.01 -1.80 4.12
C LEU A 18 -4.30 -3.17 4.15
N LEU A 19 -4.64 -4.03 5.10
CA LEU A 19 -4.09 -5.38 5.20
C LEU A 19 -4.41 -6.25 3.98
N GLN A 20 -5.57 -6.05 3.34
CA GLN A 20 -5.91 -6.75 2.09
C GLN A 20 -4.94 -6.43 0.94
N HIS A 21 -4.32 -5.24 0.95
CA HIS A 21 -3.34 -4.81 -0.04
C HIS A 21 -1.88 -5.08 0.37
N ALA A 22 -1.64 -5.71 1.53
CA ALA A 22 -0.28 -5.93 2.07
C ALA A 22 0.59 -6.86 1.23
N HIS A 23 -0.03 -7.69 0.40
CA HIS A 23 0.62 -8.66 -0.48
C HIS A 23 0.60 -8.27 -1.96
N ASN A 24 0.05 -7.10 -2.29
CA ASN A 24 0.04 -6.61 -3.65
C ASN A 24 1.49 -6.34 -4.12
N PRO A 25 1.80 -6.52 -5.41
CA PRO A 25 3.15 -6.30 -5.95
C PRO A 25 3.59 -4.84 -5.90
N VAL A 26 2.65 -3.91 -5.72
CA VAL A 26 2.95 -2.50 -5.47
C VAL A 26 3.54 -2.36 -4.06
N ASP A 27 4.70 -1.71 -3.95
CA ASP A 27 5.35 -1.39 -2.67
C ASP A 27 4.59 -0.25 -1.97
N TRP A 28 3.40 -0.55 -1.47
CA TRP A 28 2.56 0.43 -0.79
C TRP A 28 3.17 0.89 0.54
N TYR A 29 3.02 2.19 0.78
CA TYR A 29 3.31 2.85 2.04
C TYR A 29 1.99 3.29 2.69
N PRO A 30 1.84 3.17 4.02
CA PRO A 30 0.79 3.91 4.71
C PRO A 30 1.10 5.41 4.63
N TRP A 31 0.08 6.23 4.90
CA TRP A 31 0.27 7.67 4.98
C TRP A 31 1.21 8.02 6.14
N GLY A 32 2.31 8.71 5.84
CA GLY A 32 3.30 9.12 6.84
C GLY A 32 4.56 9.71 6.23
N GLU A 33 5.42 10.27 7.08
CA GLU A 33 6.64 11.00 6.66
C GLU A 33 7.58 10.12 5.81
N GLU A 34 7.71 8.82 6.12
CA GLU A 34 8.59 7.88 5.38
C GLU A 34 8.33 7.89 3.86
N ALA A 35 7.05 7.97 3.46
CA ALA A 35 6.67 7.99 2.04
C ALA A 35 7.11 9.29 1.35
N PHE A 36 6.96 10.42 2.04
CA PHE A 36 7.34 11.74 1.51
C PHE A 36 8.86 11.92 1.47
N GLU A 37 9.57 11.47 2.51
CA GLU A 37 11.03 11.52 2.56
C GLU A 37 11.65 10.70 1.43
N ARG A 38 11.12 9.49 1.18
CA ARG A 38 11.55 8.64 0.06
C ARG A 38 11.24 9.26 -1.29
N ALA A 39 10.03 9.81 -1.47
CA ALA A 39 9.66 10.48 -2.71
C ALA A 39 10.59 11.66 -3.02
N LYS A 40 10.93 12.46 -2.00
CA LYS A 40 11.86 13.58 -2.12
C LYS A 40 13.30 13.14 -2.40
N SER A 41 13.79 12.09 -1.74
CA SER A 41 15.17 11.61 -1.93
C SER A 41 15.39 10.92 -3.27
N GLU A 42 14.36 10.24 -3.78
CA GLU A 42 14.41 9.54 -5.07
C GLU A 42 13.97 10.42 -6.27
N ASP A 43 13.56 11.68 -6.02
CA ASP A 43 12.96 12.58 -7.02
C ASP A 43 11.81 11.92 -7.81
N LYS A 44 10.89 11.29 -7.07
CA LYS A 44 9.74 10.57 -7.64
C LYS A 44 8.42 11.18 -7.16
N PRO A 45 7.40 11.27 -8.03
CA PRO A 45 6.08 11.70 -7.62
C PRO A 45 5.42 10.67 -6.69
N ILE A 46 4.46 11.14 -5.89
CA ILE A 46 3.63 10.29 -5.03
C ILE A 46 2.34 9.94 -5.76
N PHE A 47 2.07 8.64 -5.88
CA PHE A 47 0.75 8.13 -6.25
C PHE A 47 -0.07 7.89 -4.99
N LEU A 48 -1.06 8.75 -4.73
CA LEU A 48 -1.95 8.64 -3.58
C LEU A 48 -3.24 7.91 -3.96
N SER A 49 -3.46 6.73 -3.38
CA SER A 49 -4.70 5.97 -3.50
C SER A 49 -5.49 6.03 -2.20
N ILE A 50 -6.77 6.40 -2.26
CA ILE A 50 -7.66 6.50 -1.10
C ILE A 50 -8.88 5.63 -1.36
N GLY A 51 -9.20 4.76 -0.40
CA GLY A 51 -10.34 3.85 -0.48
C GLY A 51 -10.80 3.39 0.90
N TYR A 52 -11.84 2.55 0.92
CA TYR A 52 -12.42 2.00 2.14
C TYR A 52 -13.07 0.64 1.87
N ALA A 53 -13.25 -0.18 2.92
CA ALA A 53 -13.64 -1.59 2.83
C ALA A 53 -15.02 -1.87 2.20
N THR A 54 -15.92 -0.87 2.10
CA THR A 54 -17.26 -1.03 1.50
C THR A 54 -17.40 -0.27 0.18
N CYS A 55 -16.30 0.22 -0.38
CA CYS A 55 -16.27 0.91 -1.67
C CYS A 55 -16.25 -0.11 -2.81
N HIS A 56 -17.35 -0.24 -3.56
CA HIS A 56 -17.43 -1.18 -4.69
C HIS A 56 -16.26 -1.02 -5.68
N TRP A 57 -16.02 0.21 -6.16
CA TRP A 57 -14.99 0.48 -7.16
C TRP A 57 -13.56 0.32 -6.64
N CYS A 58 -13.33 0.45 -5.33
CA CYS A 58 -12.01 0.25 -4.74
C CYS A 58 -11.60 -1.24 -4.76
N HIS A 59 -12.56 -2.16 -4.77
CA HIS A 59 -12.28 -3.60 -4.93
C HIS A 59 -12.11 -3.98 -6.41
N VAL A 60 -12.77 -3.27 -7.32
CA VAL A 60 -12.63 -3.49 -8.77
C VAL A 60 -11.28 -2.99 -9.28
N MET A 61 -10.73 -1.91 -8.69
CA MET A 61 -9.42 -1.36 -9.02
C MET A 61 -8.22 -2.04 -8.33
N ALA A 62 -8.46 -3.02 -7.44
CA ALA A 62 -7.48 -3.54 -6.48
C ALA A 62 -6.29 -4.29 -7.08
#